data_AF-A0A1G5D459-F1
#
_entry.id   AF-A0A1G5D459-F1
#
_cell.length_a   1.000
_cell.length_b   1.000
_cell.length_c   1.000
_cell.angle_alpha   90.00
_cell.angle_beta   90.00
_cell.angle_gamma   90.00
#
_symmetry.space_group_name_H-M   'P 1'
#
loop_
_entity.id
_entity.type
_entity.pdbx_description
1 polymer ?
#
loop_
_entity_poly.entity_id
_entity_poly.type
_entity_poly.pdbx_seq_one_letter_code
_entity_poly.pdbx_strand_id
1 'polypeptide(L)' 'MKDNYAVQAGGGIFNNSVGGVTLDHSTVLGNWAIHGTGGGIDNAPGGTVTLLHSTFRQNRPNHCTPLNNIPGCTG' A
#
# COMPACT_ATOMS: atom_id res chain seq x y z
N MET A 1 6.86 -5.21 -5.35
CA MET A 1 7.66 -4.45 -4.37
C MET A 1 7.90 -5.33 -3.15
N LYS A 2 9.13 -5.43 -2.64
CA LYS A 2 9.40 -6.24 -1.45
C LYS A 2 10.44 -5.63 -0.51
N ASP A 3 10.29 -5.89 0.78
CA ASP A 3 11.26 -5.60 1.85
C ASP A 3 11.71 -4.12 1.93
N ASN A 4 10.81 -3.19 1.61
CA ASN A 4 11.06 -1.75 1.76
C ASN A 4 10.59 -1.26 3.11
N TYR A 5 11.19 -0.19 3.61
CA TYR A 5 10.77 0.46 4.85
C TYR A 5 10.68 1.97 4.71
N ALA A 6 9.67 2.54 5.37
CA ALA A 6 9.47 3.98 5.50
C ALA A 6 9.26 4.31 6.97
N VAL A 7 9.76 5.46 7.42
CA VAL A 7 9.55 5.90 8.81
C VAL A 7 8.08 6.29 9.03
N GLN A 8 7.46 6.97 8.06
CA GLN A 8 6.10 7.47 8.17
C GLN A 8 5.10 6.54 7.48
N ALA A 9 4.77 6.75 6.22
CA ALA A 9 3.67 6.06 5.54
C ALA A 9 4.14 5.37 4.26
N GLY A 10 3.40 4.35 3.84
CA GLY A 10 3.62 3.71 2.54
C GLY A 10 4.94 2.97 2.49
N GLY A 11 5.13 1.98 3.38
CA GLY A 11 6.38 1.23 3.49
C GLY A 11 6.85 0.65 2.15
N GLY A 12 5.91 0.22 1.31
CA GLY A 12 6.16 -0.13 -0.09
C GLY A 12 5.81 1.00 -1.06
N ILE A 13 4.62 1.59 -0.92
CA ILE A 13 4.09 2.60 -1.84
C ILE A 13 3.38 3.70 -1.05
N PHE A 14 3.75 4.95 -1.28
CA PHE A 14 2.99 6.10 -0.85
C PHE A 14 2.35 6.76 -2.07
N ASN A 15 1.01 6.76 -2.13
CA ASN A 15 0.25 7.42 -3.18
C ASN A 15 -0.33 8.74 -2.65
N ASN A 16 0.04 9.86 -3.27
CA ASN A 16 -0.38 11.19 -2.83
C ASN A 16 -1.82 11.54 -3.30
N SER A 17 -2.32 12.70 -2.87
CA SER A 17 -3.72 13.12 -3.07
C SER A 17 -4.15 13.34 -4.52
N VAL A 18 -3.22 13.36 -5.47
CA VAL A 18 -3.49 13.48 -6.92
C VAL A 18 -2.90 12.30 -7.70
N GLY A 19 -2.42 11.28 -7.00
CA GLY A 19 -1.70 10.16 -7.57
C GLY A 19 -2.64 9.04 -8.01
N GLY A 20 -2.24 8.37 -9.09
CA GLY A 20 -2.88 7.16 -9.58
C GLY A 20 -1.89 6.00 -9.57
N VAL A 21 -2.21 4.95 -8.84
CA VAL A 21 -1.42 3.71 -8.81
C VAL A 21 -2.25 2.58 -9.39
N THR A 22 -1.73 1.93 -10.42
CA THR A 22 -2.27 0.67 -10.95
C THR A 22 -1.28 -0.44 -10.67
N LEU A 23 -1.69 -1.45 -9.92
CA LEU A 23 -0.93 -2.67 -9.72
C LEU A 23 -1.59 -3.78 -10.52
N ASP A 24 -0.89 -4.27 -11.54
CA ASP A 24 -1.31 -5.39 -12.36
C ASP A 24 -0.36 -6.57 -12.14
N HIS A 25 -0.91 -7.73 -11.80
CA HIS A 25 -0.18 -8.98 -11.53
C HIS A 25 1.04 -8.80 -10.60
N SER A 26 0.92 -7.90 -9.62
CA SER A 26 2.03 -7.46 -8.79
C SER A 26 1.99 -8.07 -7.40
N THR A 27 3.17 -8.29 -6.81
CA THR A 27 3.29 -8.74 -5.41
C THR A 27 3.92 -7.64 -4.56
N VAL A 28 3.24 -7.26 -3.47
CA VAL A 28 3.69 -6.31 -2.44
C VAL A 28 3.91 -7.08 -1.15
N LEU A 29 5.18 -7.35 -0.83
CA LEU A 29 5.57 -8.31 0.21
C LEU A 29 6.52 -7.72 1.25
N GLY A 30 6.25 -7.93 2.54
CA GLY A 30 7.27 -7.67 3.58
C GLY A 30 7.66 -6.21 3.78
N ASN A 31 6.86 -5.26 3.29
CA ASN A 31 7.17 -3.84 3.42
C ASN A 31 6.70 -3.28 4.77
N TRP A 32 7.40 -2.30 5.34
CA TRP A 32 7.18 -1.82 6.70
C TRP A 32 7.14 -0.29 6.82
N ALA A 33 5.99 0.25 7.26
CA ALA A 33 5.89 1.60 7.80
C ALA A 33 6.17 1.57 9.31
N ILE A 34 7.32 2.12 9.76
CA ILE A 34 7.83 1.92 11.13
C ILE A 34 6.97 2.65 12.17
N HIS A 35 6.59 3.90 11.90
CA HIS A 35 5.82 4.75 12.82
C HIS A 35 4.52 5.30 12.23
N GLY A 36 4.12 4.87 11.04
CA GLY A 36 2.84 5.24 10.45
C GLY A 36 2.12 4.05 9.82
N THR A 37 1.44 4.27 8.71
CA THR A 37 0.43 3.35 8.18
C THR A 37 0.73 2.93 6.74
N GLY A 38 0.03 1.90 6.27
CA GLY A 38 0.17 1.43 4.90
C GLY A 38 1.51 0.77 4.68
N GLY A 39 1.74 -0.34 5.39
CA GLY A 39 2.97 -1.10 5.25
C GLY A 39 3.24 -1.47 3.80
N GLY A 40 2.23 -1.99 3.10
CA GLY A 40 2.30 -2.21 1.67
C GLY A 40 2.04 -0.93 0.90
N ILE A 41 0.87 -0.32 1.08
CA ILE A 41 0.49 0.93 0.45
C ILE A 41 -0.27 1.86 1.39
N ASP A 42 0.08 3.15 1.34
CA ASP A 42 -0.70 4.25 1.92
C ASP A 42 -1.24 5.11 0.78
N ASN A 43 -2.57 5.26 0.74
CA ASN A 43 -3.27 6.08 -0.24
C ASN A 43 -3.86 7.32 0.43
N ALA A 44 -3.24 8.47 0.17
CA ALA A 44 -3.69 9.74 0.71
C ALA A 44 -5.08 10.12 0.18
N PRO A 45 -5.88 10.90 0.94
CA PRO A 45 -7.19 11.35 0.48
C PRO A 45 -7.12 12.04 -0.90
N GLY A 46 -7.92 11.57 -1.85
CA GLY A 46 -7.94 12.02 -3.25
C GLY A 46 -7.12 11.16 -4.21
N GLY A 47 -6.19 10.36 -3.69
CA GLY A 47 -5.44 9.39 -4.49
C GLY A 47 -6.30 8.20 -4.91
N THR A 48 -5.92 7.56 -6.02
CA THR A 48 -6.63 6.39 -6.58
C THR A 48 -5.72 5.18 -6.69
N VAL A 49 -6.23 4.02 -6.31
CA VAL A 49 -5.52 2.74 -6.42
C VAL A 49 -6.40 1.73 -7.14
N THR A 50 -5.87 1.15 -8.21
CA THR A 50 -6.48 0.05 -8.95
C THR A 50 -5.64 -1.22 -8.77
N LEU A 51 -6.26 -2.29 -8.26
CA LEU A 51 -5.61 -3.59 -8.07
C LEU A 51 -6.18 -4.59 -9.07
N LEU A 52 -5.31 -5.09 -9.96
CA LEU A 52 -5.61 -6.14 -10.93
C LEU A 52 -4.71 -7.33 -10.61
N HIS A 53 -5.32 -8.45 -10.18
CA HIS A 53 -4.62 -9.71 -9.87
C HIS A 53 -3.37 -9.56 -8.98
N SER A 54 -3.38 -8.59 -8.06
CA SER A 54 -2.23 -8.26 -7.24
C SER A 54 -2.35 -8.82 -5.82
N THR A 55 -1.22 -9.17 -5.22
CA THR A 55 -1.14 -9.84 -3.92
C THR A 55 -0.39 -8.97 -2.91
N PHE A 56 -0.98 -8.77 -1.74
CA PHE A 56 -0.34 -8.11 -0.60
C PHE A 56 -0.13 -9.12 0.52
N ARG A 57 1.10 -9.25 1.02
CA ARG A 57 1.43 -10.22 2.09
C ARG A 57 2.50 -9.67 3.03
N GLN A 58 2.40 -10.03 4.31
CA GLN A 58 3.44 -9.79 5.33
C GLN A 58 3.90 -8.32 5.46
N ASN A 59 3.11 -7.36 4.98
CA ASN A 59 3.43 -5.94 5.17
C ASN A 59 2.96 -5.47 6.55
N ARG A 60 3.65 -4.48 7.13
CA ARG A 60 3.44 -4.01 8.50
C ARG A 60 3.36 -2.48 8.56
N PRO A 61 2.50 -1.88 9.39
CA PRO A 61 1.59 -2.53 10.33
C PRO A 61 0.38 -3.20 9.67
N ASN A 62 0.05 -2.80 8.44
CA ASN A 62 -1.03 -3.38 7.63
C ASN A 62 -0.61 -3.47 6.15
N HIS A 63 -1.38 -4.20 5.37
CA HIS A 63 -1.17 -4.32 3.93
C HIS A 63 -1.47 -3.02 3.19
N CYS A 64 -2.56 -2.35 3.56
CA CYS A 64 -3.03 -1.15 2.89
C CYS A 64 -3.71 -0.20 3.87
N THR A 65 -3.68 1.08 3.55
CA THR A 65 -4.48 2.09 4.26
C THR A 65 -4.87 3.25 3.33
N PRO A 66 -6.05 3.86 3.54
CA PRO A 66 -7.15 3.34 4.35
C PRO A 66 -7.89 2.20 3.61
N LEU A 67 -8.37 1.20 4.35
CA LEU A 67 -8.94 -0.03 3.77
C LEU A 67 -10.18 0.20 2.90
N ASN A 68 -10.98 1.21 3.23
CA ASN A 68 -12.18 1.58 2.49
C ASN A 68 -11.90 2.28 1.15
N ASN A 69 -10.64 2.63 0.87
CA ASN A 69 -10.25 3.40 -0.29
C ASN A 69 -9.38 2.60 -1.27
N ILE A 70 -9.04 1.36 -0.95
CA ILE A 70 -8.22 0.48 -1.78
C ILE A 70 -8.98 -0.84 -1.99
N PRO A 71 -9.93 -0.89 -2.94
CA PRO A 71 -10.73 -2.07 -3.21
C PRO A 71 -9.87 -3.29 -3.54
N GLY A 72 -10.17 -4.43 -2.92
CA GLY A 72 -9.44 -5.67 -3.13
C GLY A 72 -8.15 -5.81 -2.30
N CYS A 73 -7.73 -4.77 -1.60
CA CYS A 73 -6.71 -4.96 -0.58
C CYS A 73 -7.33 -5.42 0.73
N THR A 74 -6.82 -6.54 1.26
CA THR A 74 -7.28 -7.14 2.51
C THR A 74 -6.11 -7.26 3.48
N GLY A 75 -6.36 -6.95 4.76
CA GLY A 75 -5.38 -7.03 5.85
C GLY A 75 -4.75 -5.70 6.20
#